data_AF-A0A388Q212-F1
#
_entry.id   AF-A0A388Q212-F1
#
_cell.length_a   1.000
_cell.length_b   1.000
_cell.length_c   1.000
_cell.angle_alpha   90.00
_cell.angle_beta   90.00
_cell.angle_gamma   90.00
#
_symmetry.space_group_name_H-M   'P 1'
#
loop_
_entity.id
_entity.type
_entity.pdbx_description
1 polymer ?
#
loop_
_entity_poly.entity_id
_entity_poly.type
_entity_poly.pdbx_seq_one_letter_code
_entity_poly.pdbx_strand_id
1 'polypeptide(L)'
;MIPKKELITISDTKSKIEKLLMELVLEPRLKALEWSSITKQTPNMKIGYPGQHLASLITGIEGARTGARGDDLRDGTEVKSCSRVDQLDTCGSCKNKVLRIESQCAHCGSEKIKRMDDSKWLFSVKSEQEVKLLTIDIDRVFLTIADYPNFSENDFDTIRFQAFEIWNKTERHKHFTTLMNNYYYKLFLEHIKKNPNKTPAPKNFWPYSYQFYLCNPVKVFSCIVEKANEEPTINIDFLVNPEQDRQELNSELMPISLLSQEEIKLLISISREIVEPQLIDIEYNSFIRKISSEKIDKKFLTKHIPYIDEITRSHFQLRDTDIIVEAKTTYQRR
;
A
#
# COMPACT_ATOMS: atom_id res chain seq x y z
N MET A 1 20.96 2.80 3.80
CA MET A 1 19.60 3.32 4.02
C MET A 1 19.43 3.40 5.51
N ILE A 2 20.12 4.38 6.10
CA ILE A 2 20.50 4.36 7.50
C ILE A 2 19.70 5.45 8.23
N PRO A 3 18.89 5.08 9.23
CA PRO A 3 18.24 6.03 10.12
C PRO A 3 19.23 6.95 10.85
N LYS A 4 18.88 8.23 11.02
CA LYS A 4 19.67 9.22 11.76
C LYS A 4 19.61 8.90 13.26
N LYS A 5 20.60 8.16 13.76
CA LYS A 5 20.60 7.61 15.13
C LYS A 5 20.40 8.68 16.21
N GLU A 6 20.98 9.86 16.01
CA GLU A 6 20.86 11.01 16.90
C GLU A 6 19.43 11.56 17.04
N LEU A 7 18.53 11.21 16.13
CA LEU A 7 17.11 11.60 16.15
C LEU A 7 16.18 10.51 16.68
N ILE A 8 16.72 9.31 16.97
CA ILE A 8 15.96 8.20 17.55
C ILE A 8 15.92 8.42 19.06
N THR A 9 14.79 8.94 19.55
CA THR A 9 14.63 9.34 20.96
C THR A 9 13.49 8.62 21.67
N ILE A 10 12.61 7.94 20.94
CA ILE A 10 11.45 7.24 21.51
C ILE A 10 11.85 5.79 21.84
N SER A 11 11.86 5.45 23.14
CA SER A 11 12.05 4.09 23.67
C SER A 11 10.74 3.31 23.76
N ASP A 12 10.80 2.03 24.19
CA ASP A 12 9.63 1.20 24.53
C ASP A 12 8.57 1.15 23.41
N THR A 13 9.06 1.04 22.18
CA THR A 13 8.25 1.23 20.97
C THR A 13 7.08 0.25 20.92
N LYS A 14 7.29 -1.02 21.28
CA LYS A 14 6.24 -2.05 21.21
C LYS A 14 5.01 -1.73 22.07
N SER A 15 5.20 -1.45 23.37
CA SER A 15 4.08 -1.16 24.29
C SER A 15 3.39 0.15 23.95
N LYS A 16 4.13 1.16 23.47
CA LYS A 16 3.56 2.42 22.97
C LYS A 16 2.76 2.21 21.69
N ILE A 17 3.19 1.32 20.79
CA ILE A 17 2.46 1.00 19.55
C ILE A 17 1.13 0.33 19.90
N GLU A 18 1.13 -0.67 20.78
CA GLU A 18 -0.08 -1.34 21.25
C GLU A 18 -1.06 -0.34 21.87
N LYS A 19 -0.56 0.52 22.77
CA LYS A 19 -1.35 1.59 23.39
C LYS A 19 -1.93 2.56 22.36
N LEU A 20 -1.12 3.01 21.41
CA LEU A 20 -1.55 3.93 20.36
C LEU A 20 -2.63 3.32 19.47
N LEU A 21 -2.44 2.07 19.03
CA LEU A 21 -3.42 1.39 18.19
C LEU A 21 -4.73 1.18 18.94
N MET A 22 -4.66 0.84 20.22
CA MET A 22 -5.86 0.71 21.06
C MET A 22 -6.59 2.05 21.22
N GLU A 23 -5.90 3.07 21.75
CA GLU A 23 -6.50 4.35 22.15
C GLU A 23 -6.92 5.23 20.96
N LEU A 24 -6.13 5.24 19.87
CA LEU A 24 -6.34 6.16 18.75
C LEU A 24 -6.99 5.51 17.53
N VAL A 25 -7.12 4.18 17.50
CA VAL A 25 -7.68 3.48 16.34
C VAL A 25 -8.80 2.52 16.73
N LEU A 26 -8.53 1.53 17.58
CA LEU A 26 -9.44 0.41 17.81
C LEU A 26 -10.62 0.80 18.72
N GLU A 27 -10.39 1.40 19.89
CA GLU A 27 -11.48 1.83 20.77
C GLU A 27 -12.40 2.88 20.12
N PRO A 28 -11.88 3.92 19.43
CA PRO A 28 -12.74 4.83 18.68
C PRO A 28 -13.55 4.13 17.59
N ARG A 29 -12.95 3.14 16.90
CA ARG A 29 -13.63 2.35 15.87
C ARG A 29 -14.75 1.50 16.46
N LEU A 30 -14.55 0.83 17.60
CA LEU A 30 -15.60 0.06 18.27
C LEU A 30 -16.82 0.93 18.59
N LYS A 31 -16.59 2.11 19.18
CA LYS A 31 -17.65 3.10 19.41
C LYS A 31 -18.32 3.52 18.09
N ALA A 32 -17.54 3.74 17.04
CA ALA A 32 -18.08 4.10 15.73
C ALA A 32 -18.91 2.96 15.11
N LEU A 33 -18.57 1.69 15.35
CA LEU A 33 -19.37 0.53 14.94
C LEU A 33 -20.71 0.49 15.66
N GLU A 34 -20.74 0.75 16.96
CA GLU A 34 -21.99 0.88 17.73
C GLU A 34 -22.89 1.96 17.11
N TRP A 35 -22.36 3.17 16.89
CA TRP A 35 -23.11 4.25 16.27
C TRP A 35 -23.48 3.96 14.80
N SER A 36 -22.64 3.24 14.07
CA SER A 36 -22.91 2.82 12.69
C SER A 36 -24.11 1.89 12.63
N SER A 37 -24.25 0.98 13.61
CA SER A 37 -25.40 0.08 13.69
C SER A 37 -26.74 0.83 13.83
N ILE A 38 -26.72 1.98 14.53
CA ILE A 38 -27.88 2.85 14.80
C ILE A 38 -28.13 3.81 13.63
N THR A 39 -27.11 4.54 13.20
CA THR A 39 -27.24 5.69 12.29
C THR A 39 -27.04 5.33 10.82
N LYS A 40 -26.52 4.13 10.55
CA LYS A 40 -26.08 3.68 9.21
C LYS A 40 -25.00 4.57 8.59
N GLN A 41 -24.30 5.37 9.40
CA GLN A 41 -23.09 6.09 8.97
C GLN A 41 -21.90 5.14 8.93
N THR A 42 -20.87 5.50 8.16
CA THR A 42 -19.63 4.70 8.09
C THR A 42 -18.88 4.72 9.43
N PRO A 43 -18.37 3.58 9.92
CA PRO A 43 -17.48 3.52 11.07
C PRO A 43 -16.01 3.81 10.70
N ASN A 44 -15.72 4.11 9.42
CA ASN A 44 -14.37 4.35 8.93
C ASN A 44 -13.72 5.55 9.62
N MET A 45 -12.63 5.29 10.34
CA MET A 45 -11.83 6.31 11.00
C MET A 45 -10.72 6.83 10.08
N LYS A 46 -10.54 8.16 10.05
CA LYS A 46 -9.44 8.80 9.32
C LYS A 46 -8.11 8.48 9.99
N ILE A 47 -7.28 7.67 9.33
CA ILE A 47 -6.00 7.21 9.91
C ILE A 47 -4.79 8.13 9.67
N GLY A 48 -4.97 9.34 9.15
CA GLY A 48 -3.86 10.23 8.78
C GLY A 48 -2.95 10.56 9.96
N TYR A 49 -3.50 11.19 11.00
CA TYR A 49 -2.74 11.53 12.22
C TYR A 49 -2.33 10.29 13.03
N PRO A 50 -3.21 9.30 13.28
CA PRO A 50 -2.78 8.05 13.92
C PRO A 50 -1.61 7.39 13.19
N GLY A 51 -1.59 7.43 11.86
CA GLY A 51 -0.50 6.90 11.03
C GLY A 51 0.82 7.65 11.20
N GLN A 52 0.80 8.98 11.36
CA GLN A 52 2.01 9.78 11.67
C GLN A 52 2.57 9.46 13.06
N HIS A 53 1.70 9.33 14.06
CA HIS A 53 2.12 8.93 15.40
C HIS A 53 2.67 7.49 15.40
N LEU A 54 2.02 6.56 14.69
CA LEU A 54 2.52 5.20 14.51
C LEU A 54 3.90 5.18 13.83
N ALA A 55 4.11 5.99 12.79
CA ALA A 55 5.41 6.16 12.14
C ALA A 55 6.47 6.67 13.11
N SER A 56 6.12 7.62 13.99
CA SER A 56 7.04 8.11 15.03
C SER A 56 7.47 6.97 15.97
N LEU A 57 6.53 6.14 16.42
CA LEU A 57 6.83 5.02 17.31
C LEU A 57 7.65 3.91 16.63
N ILE A 58 7.35 3.58 15.37
CA ILE A 58 8.09 2.53 14.62
C ILE A 58 9.52 3.00 14.33
N THR A 59 9.70 4.25 13.93
CA THR A 59 11.01 4.81 13.58
C THR A 59 11.81 5.25 14.79
N GLY A 60 11.16 5.42 15.94
CA GLY A 60 11.75 6.01 17.15
C GLY A 60 11.97 7.52 17.05
N ILE A 61 11.53 8.18 15.98
CA ILE A 61 11.78 9.60 15.70
C ILE A 61 10.51 10.40 15.99
N GLU A 62 10.65 11.50 16.73
CA GLU A 62 9.51 12.38 17.01
C GLU A 62 8.99 13.10 15.76
N GLY A 63 7.71 13.47 15.78
CA GLY A 63 7.12 14.35 14.78
C GLY A 63 7.77 15.74 14.75
N ALA A 64 7.79 16.40 13.58
CA ALA A 64 8.42 17.72 13.45
C ALA A 64 7.61 18.88 14.08
N ARG A 65 6.40 18.59 14.60
CA ARG A 65 5.45 19.59 15.16
C ARG A 65 4.96 20.61 14.13
N THR A 66 5.01 20.28 12.85
CA THR A 66 4.51 21.12 11.77
C THR A 66 3.30 20.47 11.10
N GLY A 67 2.44 21.29 10.48
CA GLY A 67 1.45 20.81 9.51
C GLY A 67 1.94 20.90 8.07
N ALA A 68 3.25 21.14 7.87
CA ALA A 68 3.84 21.31 6.55
C ALA A 68 4.12 19.95 5.90
N ARG A 69 4.06 19.90 4.56
CA ARG A 69 4.35 18.67 3.79
C ARG A 69 5.86 18.45 3.74
N GLY A 70 6.30 17.18 3.78
CA GLY A 70 7.70 16.79 3.70
C GLY A 70 8.43 16.76 5.03
N ASP A 71 7.76 17.09 6.13
CA ASP A 71 8.34 17.24 7.47
C ASP A 71 7.40 16.63 8.52
N ASP A 72 6.87 15.42 8.27
CA ASP A 72 6.03 14.75 9.26
C ASP A 72 6.86 14.34 10.49
N LEU A 73 8.08 13.83 10.26
CA LEU A 73 9.05 13.50 11.32
C LEU A 73 10.23 14.48 11.31
N ARG A 74 10.90 14.62 12.47
CA ARG A 74 12.04 15.54 12.68
C ARG A 74 13.24 15.31 11.75
N ASP A 75 13.34 14.15 11.12
CA ASP A 75 14.41 13.81 10.19
C ASP A 75 14.11 14.18 8.73
N GLY A 76 12.93 14.74 8.46
CA GLY A 76 12.42 15.08 7.12
C GLY A 76 11.64 13.94 6.45
N THR A 77 11.25 12.89 7.19
CA THR A 77 10.45 11.80 6.61
C THR A 77 9.03 12.28 6.27
N GLU A 78 8.56 11.96 5.06
CA GLU A 78 7.16 12.11 4.65
C GLU A 78 6.39 10.83 4.98
N VAL A 79 5.27 10.96 5.70
CA VAL A 79 4.39 9.85 6.07
C VAL A 79 3.14 9.85 5.19
N LYS A 80 2.81 8.71 4.61
CA LYS A 80 1.51 8.47 3.95
C LYS A 80 0.79 7.29 4.57
N SER A 81 -0.48 7.51 4.87
CA SER A 81 -1.34 6.50 5.48
C SER A 81 -2.55 6.24 4.60
N CYS A 82 -2.91 4.97 4.41
CA CYS A 82 -4.18 4.59 3.80
C CYS A 82 -4.85 3.44 4.57
N SER A 83 -6.18 3.38 4.56
CA SER A 83 -6.94 2.34 5.24
C SER A 83 -7.97 1.74 4.31
N ARG A 84 -7.97 0.40 4.20
CA ARG A 84 -9.03 -0.40 3.58
C ARG A 84 -10.07 -0.88 4.60
N VAL A 85 -9.80 -0.67 5.89
CA VAL A 85 -10.71 -0.99 6.99
C VAL A 85 -11.96 -0.11 6.86
N ASP A 86 -13.12 -0.74 6.99
CA ASP A 86 -14.45 -0.12 6.87
C ASP A 86 -14.68 0.71 5.60
N GLN A 87 -13.96 0.36 4.53
CA GLN A 87 -14.19 0.96 3.24
C GLN A 87 -15.62 0.67 2.76
N LEU A 88 -16.31 1.69 2.24
CA LEU A 88 -17.68 1.56 1.75
C LEU A 88 -17.74 0.60 0.55
N ASP A 89 -18.59 -0.41 0.70
CA ASP A 89 -18.86 -1.41 -0.33
C ASP A 89 -19.99 -0.94 -1.25
N THR A 90 -20.28 -1.72 -2.29
CA THR A 90 -21.33 -1.37 -3.26
C THR A 90 -22.23 -2.57 -3.55
N CYS A 91 -23.54 -2.36 -3.46
CA CYS A 91 -24.51 -3.38 -3.85
C CYS A 91 -24.39 -3.69 -5.35
N GLY A 92 -24.20 -4.96 -5.68
CA GLY A 92 -24.14 -5.47 -7.05
C GLY A 92 -25.43 -5.25 -7.82
N SER A 93 -26.60 -5.31 -7.14
CA SER A 93 -27.92 -5.16 -7.75
C SER A 93 -28.31 -3.71 -8.00
N CYS A 94 -28.37 -2.87 -6.96
CA CYS A 94 -28.88 -1.49 -7.07
C CYS A 94 -27.79 -0.40 -7.05
N LYS A 95 -26.51 -0.79 -6.91
CA LYS A 95 -25.34 0.13 -6.86
C LYS A 95 -25.33 1.11 -5.68
N ASN A 96 -26.22 0.98 -4.71
CA ASN A 96 -26.14 1.75 -3.47
C ASN A 96 -24.96 1.33 -2.61
N LYS A 97 -24.52 2.23 -1.73
CA LYS A 97 -23.46 1.96 -0.78
C LYS A 97 -23.94 1.02 0.31
N VAL A 98 -23.02 0.17 0.75
CA VAL A 98 -23.24 -0.84 1.78
C VAL A 98 -22.10 -0.74 2.77
N LEU A 99 -22.40 -0.78 4.06
CA LEU A 99 -21.39 -0.74 5.11
C LEU A 99 -20.64 -2.07 5.15
N ARG A 100 -19.38 -2.05 5.61
CA ARG A 100 -18.56 -3.25 5.69
C ARG A 100 -19.19 -4.35 6.56
N ILE A 101 -19.83 -3.96 7.65
CA ILE A 101 -20.53 -4.85 8.59
C ILE A 101 -21.84 -5.44 8.05
N GLU A 102 -22.39 -4.89 6.97
CA GLU A 102 -23.66 -5.34 6.42
C GLU A 102 -23.46 -6.54 5.48
N SER A 103 -24.24 -7.59 5.67
CA SER A 103 -24.33 -8.76 4.77
C SER A 103 -25.36 -8.59 3.66
N GLN A 104 -26.25 -7.59 3.78
CA GLN A 104 -27.32 -7.31 2.82
C GLN A 104 -27.44 -5.80 2.57
N CYS A 105 -27.84 -5.43 1.35
CA CYS A 105 -28.09 -4.04 0.99
C CYS A 105 -29.35 -3.50 1.66
N ALA A 106 -29.22 -2.50 2.54
CA ALA A 106 -30.35 -1.86 3.23
C ALA A 106 -31.42 -1.27 2.30
N HIS A 107 -31.07 -0.93 1.06
CA HIS A 107 -32.01 -0.36 0.10
C HIS A 107 -32.84 -1.39 -0.68
N CYS A 108 -32.29 -2.58 -0.97
CA CYS A 108 -32.96 -3.54 -1.86
C CYS A 108 -32.94 -4.98 -1.36
N GLY A 109 -32.43 -5.25 -0.16
CA GLY A 109 -32.33 -6.58 0.45
C GLY A 109 -31.36 -7.54 -0.25
N SER A 110 -30.62 -7.10 -1.26
CA SER A 110 -29.72 -7.99 -2.01
C SER A 110 -28.47 -8.34 -1.21
N GLU A 111 -28.12 -9.62 -1.19
CA GLU A 111 -26.86 -10.16 -0.67
C GLU A 111 -25.69 -10.04 -1.65
N LYS A 112 -25.96 -9.65 -2.90
CA LYS A 112 -24.90 -9.46 -3.91
C LYS A 112 -24.14 -8.19 -3.58
N ILE A 113 -23.13 -8.25 -2.72
CA ILE A 113 -22.29 -7.12 -2.33
C ILE A 113 -20.94 -7.22 -3.03
N LYS A 114 -20.55 -6.16 -3.73
CA LYS A 114 -19.17 -5.97 -4.19
C LYS A 114 -18.37 -5.33 -3.05
N ARG A 115 -17.57 -6.14 -2.37
CA ARG A 115 -16.60 -5.70 -1.35
C ARG A 115 -15.47 -4.92 -2.03
N MET A 116 -15.10 -3.78 -1.46
CA MET A 116 -14.11 -2.86 -2.04
C MET A 116 -12.80 -2.87 -1.23
N ASP A 117 -11.67 -2.84 -1.94
CA ASP A 117 -10.31 -2.87 -1.40
C ASP A 117 -9.39 -1.85 -2.09
N ASP A 118 -9.97 -0.78 -2.64
CA ASP A 118 -9.32 0.15 -3.57
C ASP A 118 -8.78 1.46 -2.92
N SER A 119 -8.38 1.38 -1.67
CA SER A 119 -7.66 2.48 -1.00
C SER A 119 -6.20 2.58 -1.44
N LYS A 120 -5.67 3.82 -1.45
CA LYS A 120 -4.33 4.16 -1.97
C LYS A 120 -3.67 5.28 -1.18
N TRP A 121 -2.35 5.32 -1.22
CA TRP A 121 -1.60 6.50 -0.80
C TRP A 121 -1.70 7.58 -1.89
N LEU A 122 -1.92 8.82 -1.48
CA LEU A 122 -2.08 9.95 -2.38
C LEU A 122 -0.87 10.88 -2.26
N PHE A 123 -0.18 11.07 -3.38
CA PHE A 123 0.90 12.06 -3.50
C PHE A 123 0.40 13.25 -4.31
N SER A 124 0.39 14.43 -3.68
CA SER A 124 0.09 15.68 -4.38
C SER A 124 1.37 16.17 -5.04
N VAL A 125 1.46 16.05 -6.36
CA VAL A 125 2.63 16.46 -7.14
C VAL A 125 2.17 17.45 -8.21
N LYS A 126 2.08 18.71 -7.83
CA LYS A 126 1.46 19.82 -8.57
C LYS A 126 2.43 20.95 -8.90
N SER A 127 3.68 20.85 -8.45
CA SER A 127 4.74 21.79 -8.78
C SER A 127 6.10 21.09 -8.83
N GLU A 128 7.08 21.75 -9.46
CA GLU A 128 8.46 21.28 -9.47
C GLU A 128 9.02 21.19 -8.05
N GLN A 129 8.59 22.08 -7.14
CA GLN A 129 8.98 22.01 -5.73
C GLN A 129 8.46 20.74 -5.05
N GLU A 130 7.23 20.31 -5.34
CA GLU A 130 6.69 19.06 -4.79
C GLU A 130 7.38 17.81 -5.38
N VAL A 131 7.75 17.84 -6.67
CA VAL A 131 8.57 16.80 -7.28
C VAL A 131 9.94 16.74 -6.60
N LYS A 132 10.62 17.89 -6.48
CA LYS A 132 11.93 18.00 -5.86
C LYS A 132 11.90 17.53 -4.41
N LEU A 133 10.86 17.91 -3.66
CA LEU A 133 10.67 17.46 -2.28
C LEU A 133 10.69 15.93 -2.19
N LEU A 134 9.83 15.25 -2.96
CA LEU A 134 9.63 13.80 -2.89
C LEU A 134 10.76 12.98 -3.53
N THR A 135 11.61 13.59 -4.35
CA THR A 135 12.63 12.86 -5.14
C THR A 135 14.06 13.21 -4.77
N ILE A 136 14.29 14.39 -4.18
CA ILE A 136 15.61 14.95 -3.92
C ILE A 136 15.74 15.50 -2.49
N ASP A 137 14.74 16.17 -1.93
CA ASP A 137 14.97 16.87 -0.65
C ASP A 137 14.82 15.92 0.55
N ILE A 138 13.78 15.07 0.56
CA ILE A 138 13.58 14.09 1.64
C ILE A 138 14.30 12.78 1.35
N ASP A 139 14.86 12.17 2.39
CA ASP A 139 15.57 10.88 2.28
C ASP A 139 14.61 9.68 2.35
N ARG A 140 13.47 9.83 3.03
CA ARG A 140 12.58 8.71 3.36
C ARG A 140 11.11 9.06 3.18
N VAL A 141 10.39 8.13 2.56
CA VAL A 141 8.93 8.06 2.55
C VAL A 141 8.51 6.86 3.38
N PHE A 142 7.61 7.08 4.33
CA PHE A 142 7.09 6.07 5.24
C PHE A 142 5.61 5.81 4.94
N LEU A 143 5.27 4.58 4.59
CA LEU A 143 3.95 4.19 4.11
C LEU A 143 3.27 3.29 5.13
N THR A 144 2.12 3.69 5.66
CA THR A 144 1.30 2.84 6.54
C THR A 144 0.02 2.39 5.85
N ILE A 145 -0.37 1.15 6.09
CA ILE A 145 -1.65 0.59 5.65
C ILE A 145 -2.35 -0.15 6.78
N ALA A 146 -3.66 0.05 6.88
CA ALA A 146 -4.56 -0.84 7.62
C ALA A 146 -5.45 -1.59 6.61
N ASP A 147 -5.48 -2.92 6.67
CA ASP A 147 -6.30 -3.75 5.79
C ASP A 147 -6.84 -5.00 6.48
N TYR A 148 -7.58 -5.82 5.72
CA TYR A 148 -8.06 -7.13 6.15
C TYR A 148 -7.16 -8.19 5.49
N PRO A 149 -6.34 -8.93 6.24
CA PRO A 149 -5.39 -9.88 5.66
C PRO A 149 -6.10 -11.04 4.95
N ASN A 150 -7.29 -11.42 5.41
CA ASN A 150 -8.12 -12.50 4.89
C ASN A 150 -9.31 -11.97 4.06
N PHE A 151 -9.13 -10.84 3.37
CA PHE A 151 -10.21 -10.16 2.63
C PHE A 151 -10.96 -11.07 1.65
N SER A 152 -10.25 -11.96 0.95
CA SER A 152 -10.85 -12.90 -0.01
C SER A 152 -11.78 -13.94 0.64
N GLU A 153 -11.63 -14.15 1.94
CA GLU A 153 -12.44 -15.09 2.74
C GLU A 153 -13.64 -14.39 3.40
N ASN A 154 -13.83 -13.08 3.14
CA ASN A 154 -14.81 -12.20 3.78
C ASN A 154 -14.64 -12.10 5.31
N ASP A 155 -13.42 -12.30 5.81
CA ASP A 155 -13.08 -11.99 7.19
C ASP A 155 -12.83 -10.48 7.31
N PHE A 156 -13.72 -9.83 8.05
CA PHE A 156 -13.66 -8.40 8.38
C PHE A 156 -13.56 -8.17 9.89
N ASP A 157 -13.15 -9.19 10.63
CA ASP A 157 -12.92 -9.14 12.07
C ASP A 157 -11.42 -9.22 12.42
N THR A 158 -10.61 -9.75 11.52
CA THR A 158 -9.15 -9.66 11.60
C THR A 158 -8.65 -8.41 10.86
N ILE A 159 -8.02 -7.47 11.56
CA ILE A 159 -7.37 -6.30 10.94
C ILE A 159 -5.86 -6.51 10.94
N ARG A 160 -5.17 -6.02 9.91
CA ARG A 160 -3.72 -5.95 9.86
C ARG A 160 -3.26 -4.51 9.68
N PHE A 161 -2.25 -4.11 10.44
CA PHE A 161 -1.52 -2.86 10.20
C PHE A 161 -0.11 -3.20 9.73
N GLN A 162 0.35 -2.56 8.67
CA GLN A 162 1.71 -2.70 8.17
C GLN A 162 2.33 -1.34 7.88
N ALA A 163 3.66 -1.29 7.92
CA ALA A 163 4.41 -0.14 7.46
C ALA A 163 5.61 -0.53 6.59
N PHE A 164 5.86 0.31 5.60
CA PHE A 164 6.93 0.16 4.62
C PHE A 164 7.74 1.45 4.51
N GLU A 165 9.03 1.31 4.28
CA GLU A 165 9.93 2.42 3.98
C GLU A 165 10.37 2.38 2.52
N ILE A 166 10.41 3.56 1.91
CA ILE A 166 11.06 3.83 0.63
C ILE A 166 12.12 4.90 0.91
N TRP A 167 13.36 4.59 0.60
CA TRP A 167 14.49 5.49 0.77
C TRP A 167 14.87 6.13 -0.56
N ASN A 168 14.55 7.40 -0.69
CA ASN A 168 14.93 8.21 -1.83
C ASN A 168 16.46 8.28 -1.94
N LYS A 169 16.97 8.65 -3.13
CA LYS A 169 18.42 8.73 -3.42
C LYS A 169 19.17 7.39 -3.37
N THR A 170 18.45 6.27 -3.51
CA THR A 170 19.07 4.95 -3.61
C THR A 170 18.68 4.26 -4.91
N GLU A 171 19.60 3.49 -5.48
CA GLU A 171 19.32 2.72 -6.70
C GLU A 171 18.19 1.70 -6.50
N ARG A 172 18.12 1.10 -5.30
CA ARG A 172 17.07 0.15 -4.91
C ARG A 172 15.67 0.70 -5.13
N HIS A 173 15.43 1.95 -4.76
CA HIS A 173 14.11 2.57 -4.75
C HIS A 173 13.87 3.58 -5.89
N LYS A 174 14.77 3.64 -6.88
CA LYS A 174 14.72 4.64 -7.96
C LYS A 174 13.39 4.71 -8.72
N HIS A 175 12.67 3.59 -8.79
CA HIS A 175 11.37 3.53 -9.45
C HIS A 175 10.31 4.41 -8.78
N PHE A 176 10.40 4.66 -7.47
CA PHE A 176 9.53 5.63 -6.81
C PHE A 176 9.73 7.04 -7.38
N THR A 177 10.99 7.47 -7.51
CA THR A 177 11.37 8.74 -8.14
C THR A 177 10.91 8.81 -9.60
N THR A 178 11.05 7.73 -10.37
CA THR A 178 10.54 7.66 -11.74
C THR A 178 9.02 7.85 -11.81
N LEU A 179 8.26 7.24 -10.90
CA LEU A 179 6.80 7.38 -10.85
C LEU A 179 6.35 8.81 -10.52
N MET A 180 7.01 9.47 -9.58
CA MET A 180 6.68 10.86 -9.22
C MET A 180 6.96 11.82 -10.39
N ASN A 181 8.12 11.66 -11.05
CA ASN A 181 8.47 12.44 -12.23
C ASN A 181 7.52 12.18 -13.40
N ASN A 182 7.24 10.91 -13.72
CA ASN A 182 6.33 10.55 -14.81
C ASN A 182 4.94 11.16 -14.60
N TYR A 183 4.38 11.06 -13.40
CA TYR A 183 3.11 11.68 -13.10
C TYR A 183 3.15 13.21 -13.31
N TYR A 184 4.19 13.90 -12.84
CA TYR A 184 4.25 15.35 -13.00
C TYR A 184 4.38 15.76 -14.48
N TYR A 185 5.37 15.22 -15.19
CA TYR A 185 5.68 15.65 -16.55
C TYR A 185 4.69 15.13 -17.59
N LYS A 186 4.18 13.89 -17.43
CA LYS A 186 3.32 13.24 -18.45
C LYS A 186 1.83 13.42 -18.18
N LEU A 187 1.42 13.56 -16.91
CA LEU A 187 0.01 13.76 -16.56
C LEU A 187 -0.28 15.18 -16.11
N PHE A 188 0.41 15.67 -15.08
CA PHE A 188 0.05 16.95 -14.47
C PHE A 188 0.21 18.11 -15.46
N LEU A 189 1.40 18.29 -16.04
CA LEU A 189 1.66 19.37 -16.98
C LEU A 189 0.79 19.26 -18.24
N GLU A 190 0.62 18.07 -18.80
CA GLU A 190 -0.23 17.87 -19.98
C GLU A 190 -1.71 18.17 -19.71
N HIS A 191 -2.21 17.83 -18.52
CA HIS A 191 -3.58 18.16 -18.13
C HIS A 191 -3.77 19.67 -17.93
N ILE A 192 -2.81 20.35 -17.30
CA ILE A 192 -2.83 21.81 -17.12
C ILE A 192 -2.72 22.54 -18.47
N LYS A 193 -1.90 22.05 -19.42
CA LYS A 193 -1.84 22.57 -20.80
C LYS A 193 -3.20 22.50 -21.50
N LYS A 194 -3.95 21.41 -21.32
CA LYS A 194 -5.29 21.23 -21.91
C LYS A 194 -6.36 22.08 -21.21
N ASN A 195 -6.30 22.19 -19.89
CA ASN A 195 -7.24 23.00 -19.12
C ASN A 195 -6.57 23.57 -17.85
N PRO A 196 -6.13 24.84 -17.88
CA PRO A 196 -5.44 25.47 -16.76
C PRO A 196 -6.24 25.53 -15.46
N ASN A 197 -7.58 25.53 -15.55
CA ASN A 197 -8.47 25.64 -14.40
C ASN A 197 -8.80 24.28 -13.75
N LYS A 198 -8.35 23.18 -14.33
CA LYS A 198 -8.68 21.83 -13.85
C LYS A 198 -7.41 21.12 -13.39
N THR A 199 -7.20 21.10 -12.09
CA THR A 199 -6.12 20.30 -11.47
C THR A 199 -6.46 18.81 -11.58
N PRO A 200 -5.55 17.97 -12.10
CA PRO A 200 -5.77 16.53 -12.12
C PRO A 200 -5.78 15.94 -10.70
N ALA A 201 -6.39 14.76 -10.56
CA ALA A 201 -6.40 14.03 -9.30
C ALA A 201 -4.97 13.67 -8.86
N PRO A 202 -4.64 13.65 -7.55
CA PRO A 202 -3.32 13.31 -7.05
C PRO A 202 -2.77 11.98 -7.60
N LYS A 203 -1.44 11.79 -7.50
CA LYS A 203 -0.81 10.52 -7.88
C LYS A 203 -1.26 9.44 -6.92
N ASN A 204 -2.02 8.49 -7.46
CA ASN A 204 -2.39 7.27 -6.76
C ASN A 204 -1.17 6.33 -6.70
N PHE A 205 -0.82 5.91 -5.49
CA PHE A 205 0.15 4.86 -5.25
C PHE A 205 -0.53 3.73 -4.47
N TRP A 206 -0.70 2.60 -5.14
CA TRP A 206 -1.59 1.52 -4.72
C TRP A 206 -0.82 0.47 -3.92
N PRO A 207 -1.25 0.13 -2.69
CA PRO A 207 -0.62 -0.95 -1.93
C PRO A 207 -0.70 -2.28 -2.66
N TYR A 208 0.43 -3.00 -2.69
CA TYR A 208 0.59 -4.31 -3.33
C TYR A 208 0.32 -4.33 -4.83
N SER A 209 0.33 -3.18 -5.51
CA SER A 209 0.30 -3.17 -6.97
C SER A 209 1.67 -3.55 -7.55
N TYR A 210 1.68 -3.88 -8.84
CA TYR A 210 2.92 -4.12 -9.59
C TYR A 210 3.95 -2.99 -9.40
N GLN A 211 3.51 -1.73 -9.48
CA GLN A 211 4.38 -0.56 -9.28
C GLN A 211 4.89 -0.46 -7.85
N PHE A 212 4.08 -0.80 -6.85
CA PHE A 212 4.52 -0.84 -5.46
C PHE A 212 5.69 -1.80 -5.30
N TYR A 213 5.59 -3.03 -5.81
CA TYR A 213 6.69 -3.99 -5.72
C TYR A 213 7.94 -3.57 -6.50
N LEU A 214 7.79 -2.96 -7.67
CA LEU A 214 8.93 -2.41 -8.41
C LEU A 214 9.60 -1.22 -7.71
N CYS A 215 8.91 -0.54 -6.79
CA CYS A 215 9.55 0.45 -5.93
C CYS A 215 10.40 -0.17 -4.81
N ASN A 216 10.48 -1.51 -4.70
CA ASN A 216 11.26 -2.27 -3.71
C ASN A 216 11.05 -1.85 -2.24
N PRO A 217 9.81 -1.60 -1.78
CA PRO A 217 9.55 -1.17 -0.42
C PRO A 217 10.08 -2.17 0.60
N VAL A 218 10.67 -1.66 1.69
CA VAL A 218 11.16 -2.46 2.82
C VAL A 218 10.09 -2.47 3.90
N LYS A 219 9.52 -3.63 4.22
CA LYS A 219 8.61 -3.75 5.37
C LYS A 219 9.37 -3.55 6.66
N VAL A 220 8.84 -2.72 7.55
CA VAL A 220 9.46 -2.41 8.86
C VAL A 220 8.56 -2.70 10.04
N PHE A 221 7.27 -2.93 9.78
CA PHE A 221 6.29 -3.22 10.82
C PHE A 221 5.14 -4.04 10.26
N SER A 222 4.65 -5.00 11.05
CA SER A 222 3.40 -5.70 10.83
C SER A 222 2.79 -6.13 12.17
N CYS A 223 1.48 -5.96 12.29
CA CYS A 223 0.71 -6.50 13.40
C CYS A 223 -0.66 -6.99 12.92
N ILE A 224 -1.14 -8.02 13.58
CA ILE A 224 -2.49 -8.57 13.43
C ILE A 224 -3.31 -8.18 14.65
N VAL A 225 -4.54 -7.74 14.41
CA VAL A 225 -5.54 -7.48 15.43
C VAL A 225 -6.67 -8.48 15.22
N GLU A 226 -6.79 -9.42 16.14
CA GLU A 226 -7.90 -10.38 16.17
C GLU A 226 -9.08 -9.79 16.93
N LYS A 227 -10.30 -10.25 16.62
CA LYS A 227 -11.55 -9.81 17.27
C LYS A 227 -11.75 -8.29 17.22
N ALA A 228 -11.39 -7.67 16.09
CA ALA A 228 -11.31 -6.23 15.98
C ALA A 228 -12.68 -5.53 16.04
N ASN A 229 -13.78 -6.25 15.92
CA ASN A 229 -15.14 -5.73 16.06
C ASN A 229 -15.73 -5.85 17.47
N GLU A 230 -15.02 -6.52 18.40
CA GLU A 230 -15.51 -6.78 19.76
C GLU A 230 -14.45 -6.40 20.81
N GLU A 231 -13.56 -7.34 21.14
CA GLU A 231 -12.48 -7.20 22.12
C GLU A 231 -11.12 -7.38 21.42
N PRO A 232 -10.58 -6.30 20.82
CA PRO A 232 -9.42 -6.39 19.94
C PRO A 232 -8.18 -6.87 20.69
N THR A 233 -7.51 -7.88 20.15
CA THR A 233 -6.22 -8.35 20.67
C THR A 233 -5.13 -8.05 19.66
N ILE A 234 -4.14 -7.24 20.04
CA ILE A 234 -3.05 -6.81 19.18
C ILE A 234 -1.88 -7.79 19.31
N ASN A 235 -1.41 -8.32 18.18
CA ASN A 235 -0.21 -9.12 18.07
C ASN A 235 0.77 -8.49 17.07
N ILE A 236 1.85 -7.89 17.55
CA ILE A 236 2.93 -7.38 16.70
C ILE A 236 3.82 -8.55 16.30
N ASP A 237 3.65 -9.02 15.06
CA ASP A 237 4.37 -10.15 14.47
C ASP A 237 5.75 -9.77 13.93
N PHE A 238 5.95 -8.51 13.55
CA PHE A 238 7.19 -8.03 12.95
C PHE A 238 7.44 -6.56 13.27
N LEU A 239 8.65 -6.25 13.77
CA LEU A 239 9.09 -4.89 14.04
C LEU A 239 10.61 -4.82 13.85
N VAL A 240 11.04 -3.99 12.91
CA VAL A 240 12.46 -3.71 12.66
C VAL A 240 12.98 -2.75 13.74
N ASN A 241 14.21 -2.98 14.22
CA ASN A 241 14.83 -2.07 15.17
C ASN A 241 15.01 -0.68 14.53
N PRO A 242 14.62 0.43 15.21
CA PRO A 242 14.81 1.79 14.72
C PRO A 242 16.20 2.09 14.17
N GLU A 243 17.27 1.53 14.73
CA GLU A 243 18.66 1.79 14.32
C GLU A 243 19.18 0.92 13.17
N GLN A 244 18.47 -0.14 12.78
CA GLN A 244 18.97 -1.11 11.81
C GLN A 244 19.11 -0.51 10.40
N ASP A 245 20.21 -0.78 9.69
CA ASP A 245 20.32 -0.35 8.28
C ASP A 245 19.34 -1.14 7.42
N ARG A 246 18.51 -0.44 6.64
CA ARG A 246 17.55 -1.08 5.75
C ARG A 246 18.19 -1.74 4.52
N GLN A 247 19.48 -1.49 4.25
CA GLN A 247 20.21 -2.17 3.18
C GLN A 247 20.31 -3.68 3.39
N GLU A 248 20.34 -4.11 4.65
CA GLU A 248 20.48 -5.51 5.02
C GLU A 248 19.14 -6.27 5.02
N LEU A 249 18.04 -5.54 4.80
CA LEU A 249 16.69 -6.10 4.81
C LEU A 249 16.21 -6.43 3.40
N ASN A 250 15.51 -7.53 3.26
CA ASN A 250 14.84 -7.90 2.01
C ASN A 250 13.59 -7.04 1.80
N SER A 251 13.34 -6.64 0.55
CA SER A 251 12.07 -6.04 0.15
C SER A 251 10.97 -7.11 0.11
N GLU A 252 9.71 -6.67 0.13
CA GLU A 252 8.59 -7.60 0.02
C GLU A 252 8.65 -8.45 -1.25
N LEU A 253 8.36 -9.74 -1.14
CA LEU A 253 8.25 -10.64 -2.28
C LEU A 253 7.02 -10.30 -3.12
N MET A 254 7.19 -10.22 -4.44
CA MET A 254 6.13 -9.81 -5.35
C MET A 254 5.33 -11.03 -5.82
N PRO A 255 4.00 -11.08 -5.64
CA PRO A 255 3.19 -12.18 -6.15
C PRO A 255 3.29 -12.31 -7.67
N ILE A 256 3.54 -13.52 -8.17
CA ILE A 256 3.61 -13.79 -9.62
C ILE A 256 2.31 -13.46 -10.34
N SER A 257 1.20 -13.54 -9.62
CA SER A 257 -0.15 -13.29 -10.12
C SER A 257 -0.37 -11.85 -10.60
N LEU A 258 0.52 -10.93 -10.23
CA LEU A 258 0.51 -9.55 -10.70
C LEU A 258 1.08 -9.38 -12.12
N LEU A 259 1.88 -10.33 -12.60
CA LEU A 259 2.45 -10.28 -13.95
C LEU A 259 1.39 -10.57 -15.02
N SER A 260 1.49 -9.85 -16.13
CA SER A 260 0.83 -10.16 -17.39
C SER A 260 1.49 -11.36 -18.07
N GLN A 261 0.83 -11.93 -19.08
CA GLN A 261 1.40 -13.08 -19.81
C GLN A 261 2.73 -12.73 -20.47
N GLU A 262 2.85 -11.53 -21.05
CA GLU A 262 4.09 -11.08 -21.69
C GLU A 262 5.21 -10.88 -20.68
N GLU A 263 4.90 -10.32 -19.50
CA GLU A 263 5.88 -10.20 -18.42
C GLU A 263 6.30 -11.58 -17.87
N ILE A 264 5.38 -12.55 -17.76
CA ILE A 264 5.75 -13.92 -17.34
C ILE A 264 6.73 -14.55 -18.34
N LYS A 265 6.54 -14.33 -19.65
CA LYS A 265 7.46 -14.85 -20.67
C LYS A 265 8.87 -14.26 -20.55
N LEU A 266 9.03 -13.08 -19.96
CA LEU A 266 10.36 -12.52 -19.69
C LEU A 266 11.18 -13.39 -18.74
N LEU A 267 10.55 -14.19 -17.87
CA LEU A 267 11.28 -15.12 -16.99
C LEU A 267 12.12 -16.15 -17.77
N ILE A 268 11.74 -16.45 -19.01
CA ILE A 268 12.50 -17.34 -19.91
C ILE A 268 13.86 -16.73 -20.27
N SER A 269 13.94 -15.40 -20.33
CA SER A 269 15.15 -14.66 -20.67
C SER A 269 16.05 -14.36 -19.47
N ILE A 270 15.56 -14.60 -18.25
CA ILE A 270 16.33 -14.39 -17.02
C ILE A 270 17.19 -15.63 -16.75
N SER A 271 18.40 -15.39 -16.24
CA SER A 271 19.36 -16.45 -15.89
C SER A 271 18.73 -17.51 -14.98
N ARG A 272 19.05 -18.78 -15.25
CA ARG A 272 18.57 -19.95 -14.48
C ARG A 272 18.86 -19.79 -12.99
N GLU A 273 20.03 -19.29 -12.64
CA GLU A 273 20.51 -19.11 -11.26
C GLU A 273 19.66 -18.11 -10.47
N ILE A 274 18.93 -17.23 -11.14
CA ILE A 274 18.02 -16.26 -10.51
C ILE A 274 16.64 -16.88 -10.31
N VAL A 275 16.10 -17.55 -11.32
CA VAL A 275 14.71 -18.04 -11.31
C VAL A 275 14.57 -19.38 -10.58
N GLU A 276 15.49 -20.32 -10.81
CA GLU A 276 15.40 -21.70 -10.27
C GLU A 276 15.29 -21.77 -8.74
N PRO A 277 16.03 -20.95 -7.94
CA PRO A 277 15.92 -20.99 -6.48
C PRO A 277 14.53 -20.62 -5.92
N GLN A 278 13.68 -19.99 -6.73
CA GLN A 278 12.34 -19.56 -6.34
C GLN A 278 11.25 -20.55 -6.77
N LEU A 279 11.62 -21.63 -7.48
CA LEU A 279 10.70 -22.66 -7.91
C LEU A 279 10.37 -23.61 -6.76
N ILE A 280 9.11 -24.05 -6.72
CA ILE A 280 8.58 -25.00 -5.75
C ILE A 280 8.13 -26.25 -6.49
N ASP A 281 8.64 -27.41 -6.08
CA ASP A 281 8.22 -28.74 -6.57
C ASP A 281 8.20 -28.89 -8.11
N ILE A 282 9.14 -28.25 -8.81
CA ILE A 282 9.31 -28.39 -10.27
C ILE A 282 10.75 -28.11 -10.71
N GLU A 283 11.22 -28.85 -11.71
CA GLU A 283 12.50 -28.57 -12.35
C GLU A 283 12.43 -27.36 -13.29
N TYR A 284 13.51 -26.56 -13.35
CA TYR A 284 13.59 -25.35 -14.17
C TYR A 284 13.18 -25.56 -15.63
N ASN A 285 13.72 -26.59 -16.30
CA ASN A 285 13.41 -26.85 -17.71
C ASN A 285 11.93 -27.19 -17.94
N SER A 286 11.31 -27.89 -16.98
CA SER A 286 9.88 -28.22 -17.02
C SER A 286 9.02 -26.98 -16.78
N PHE A 287 9.46 -26.10 -15.86
CA PHE A 287 8.83 -24.82 -15.61
C PHE A 287 8.88 -23.90 -16.85
N ILE A 288 10.06 -23.70 -17.44
CA ILE A 288 10.24 -22.89 -18.65
C ILE A 288 9.34 -23.39 -19.78
N ARG A 289 9.32 -24.70 -20.04
CA ARG A 289 8.46 -25.30 -21.08
C ARG A 289 6.97 -24.98 -20.87
N LYS A 290 6.51 -24.95 -19.62
CA LYS A 290 5.11 -24.63 -19.30
C LYS A 290 4.78 -23.16 -19.55
N ILE A 291 5.69 -22.25 -19.20
CA ILE A 291 5.46 -20.80 -19.39
C ILE A 291 5.75 -20.33 -20.82
N SER A 292 6.42 -21.12 -21.66
CA SER A 292 6.58 -20.86 -23.10
C SER A 292 5.30 -21.11 -23.92
N SER A 293 4.25 -21.68 -23.30
CA SER A 293 2.98 -21.93 -24.00
C SER A 293 2.24 -20.63 -24.33
N GLU A 294 1.40 -20.66 -25.38
CA GLU A 294 0.59 -19.48 -25.77
C GLU A 294 -0.34 -19.00 -24.65
N LYS A 295 -0.87 -19.92 -23.84
CA LYS A 295 -1.76 -19.62 -22.73
C LYS A 295 -1.20 -20.18 -21.44
N ILE A 296 -0.68 -19.27 -20.62
CA ILE A 296 -0.06 -19.63 -19.35
C ILE A 296 -1.14 -19.92 -18.29
N ASP A 297 -1.00 -21.06 -17.61
CA ASP A 297 -1.87 -21.45 -16.51
C ASP A 297 -1.47 -20.70 -15.22
N LYS A 298 -2.33 -19.79 -14.76
CA LYS A 298 -2.12 -19.02 -13.53
C LYS A 298 -2.11 -19.88 -12.27
N LYS A 299 -2.87 -20.98 -12.23
CA LYS A 299 -2.87 -21.89 -11.06
C LYS A 299 -1.54 -22.62 -10.97
N PHE A 300 -1.04 -23.09 -12.11
CA PHE A 300 0.30 -23.65 -12.22
C PHE A 300 1.37 -22.67 -11.73
N LEU A 301 1.35 -21.41 -12.20
CA LEU A 301 2.30 -20.39 -11.75
C LEU A 301 2.25 -20.16 -10.24
N THR A 302 1.06 -19.90 -9.71
CA THR A 302 0.89 -19.59 -8.28
C THR A 302 1.30 -20.76 -7.40
N LYS A 303 1.21 -22.00 -7.91
CA LYS A 303 1.67 -23.20 -7.21
C LYS A 303 3.20 -23.33 -7.22
N HIS A 304 3.84 -23.09 -8.35
CA HIS A 304 5.24 -23.45 -8.57
C HIS A 304 6.23 -22.28 -8.48
N ILE A 305 5.76 -21.04 -8.53
CA ILE A 305 6.54 -19.82 -8.26
C ILE A 305 5.61 -18.74 -7.71
N PRO A 306 5.06 -18.91 -6.50
CA PRO A 306 4.03 -18.00 -5.97
C PRO A 306 4.48 -16.54 -5.90
N TYR A 307 5.78 -16.32 -5.68
CA TYR A 307 6.38 -14.99 -5.57
C TYR A 307 7.71 -14.89 -6.33
N ILE A 308 8.08 -13.66 -6.67
CA ILE A 308 9.39 -13.30 -7.19
C ILE A 308 10.08 -12.26 -6.30
N ASP A 309 11.39 -12.39 -6.14
CA ASP A 309 12.23 -11.53 -5.33
C ASP A 309 12.66 -10.23 -6.06
N GLU A 310 13.48 -9.45 -5.38
CA GLU A 310 14.02 -8.18 -5.89
C GLU A 310 14.92 -8.36 -7.13
N ILE A 311 15.77 -9.40 -7.13
CA ILE A 311 16.71 -9.68 -8.22
C ILE A 311 15.95 -10.05 -9.50
N THR A 312 14.91 -10.86 -9.35
CA THR A 312 14.08 -11.28 -10.49
C THR A 312 13.32 -10.09 -11.04
N ARG A 313 12.64 -9.32 -10.17
CA ARG A 313 11.82 -8.21 -10.64
C ARG A 313 12.63 -7.01 -11.16
N SER A 314 13.94 -6.93 -10.89
CA SER A 314 14.79 -5.88 -11.47
C SER A 314 14.93 -5.97 -13.00
N HIS A 315 14.51 -7.10 -13.60
CA HIS A 315 14.47 -7.30 -15.05
C HIS A 315 13.20 -6.72 -15.70
N PHE A 316 12.27 -6.22 -14.90
CA PHE A 316 11.00 -5.71 -15.37
C PHE A 316 10.97 -4.19 -15.35
N GLN A 317 10.17 -3.61 -16.23
CA GLN A 317 10.00 -2.17 -16.33
C GLN A 317 8.70 -1.71 -15.68
N LEU A 318 8.66 -0.45 -15.23
CA LEU A 318 7.43 0.20 -14.83
C LEU A 318 6.43 0.21 -16.00
N ARG A 319 5.20 -0.22 -15.73
CA ARG A 319 4.11 -0.10 -16.70
C ARG A 319 3.78 1.36 -16.95
N ASP A 320 3.45 1.69 -18.19
CA ASP A 320 2.94 3.02 -18.52
C ASP A 320 1.50 3.16 -18.02
N THR A 321 1.35 3.70 -16.81
CA THR A 321 0.04 3.90 -16.16
C THR A 321 -0.38 5.35 -16.10
N ASP A 322 0.47 6.25 -16.57
CA ASP A 322 0.27 7.68 -16.48
C ASP A 322 -0.34 8.20 -17.81
N ILE A 323 -1.44 7.57 -18.24
CA ILE A 323 -2.17 7.89 -19.48
C ILE A 323 -3.34 8.84 -19.18
N ILE A 324 -3.51 9.88 -19.99
CA ILE A 324 -4.64 10.82 -19.87
C ILE A 324 -5.93 10.10 -20.24
N VAL A 325 -6.79 9.83 -19.26
CA VAL A 325 -8.14 9.29 -19.49
C VAL A 325 -9.16 10.40 -19.22
N GLU A 326 -9.94 10.77 -20.23
CA GLU A 326 -11.06 11.68 -20.06
C GLU A 326 -12.21 10.96 -19.36
N ALA A 327 -12.77 11.58 -18.31
CA ALA A 327 -13.94 11.06 -17.63
C ALA A 327 -15.13 11.07 -18.61
N LYS A 328 -15.59 9.89 -19.02
CA LYS A 328 -16.72 9.74 -19.95
C LYS A 328 -18.07 10.16 -19.36
N THR A 329 -18.14 10.38 -18.05
CA THR A 329 -19.38 10.74 -17.34
C THR A 329 -19.13 11.81 -16.29
N THR A 330 -20.01 12.81 -16.28
CA THR A 330 -20.06 13.85 -15.25
C THR A 330 -20.51 13.22 -13.94
N TYR A 331 -19.77 13.44 -12.86
CA TYR A 331 -20.21 13.02 -11.52
C TYR A 331 -21.52 13.74 -11.18
N GLN A 332 -22.61 12.98 -11.03
CA GLN A 332 -23.86 13.49 -10.50
C GLN A 332 -23.90 13.18 -9.00
N ARG A 333 -24.05 14.24 -8.19
CA ARG A 333 -24.35 14.10 -6.77
C ARG A 333 -25.74 13.46 -6.66
N ARG A 334 -25.81 12.27 -6.06
CA ARG A 334 -27.09 11.61 -5.76
C ARG A 334 -27.79 12.30 -4.62
#